data_AF-A0A955Y758-F1
#
_entry.id   AF-A0A955Y758-F1
#
_cell.length_a   1.000
_cell.length_b   1.000
_cell.length_c   1.000
_cell.angle_alpha   90.00
_cell.angle_beta   90.00
_cell.angle_gamma   90.00
#
_symmetry.space_group_name_H-M   'P 1'
#
loop_
_entity.id
_entity.type
_entity.pdbx_description
1 polymer ?
#
loop_
_entity_poly.entity_id
_entity_poly.type
_entity_poly.pdbx_seq_one_letter_code
_entity_poly.pdbx_strand_id
1 'polypeptide(L)'
;MSTRVACDTCLRIETWTGATVDVEQEGGSRKPAIHPHLAAWDTLRTGLEQGRRARGTCVCGQPLLDDGAADAEHPPVPWDILLPDGTTYTVDDRPHGPDGPIEPAALTARLEAVWPRRQREPIGIVLFQAVTLGPVVLAIFTLWLMAATSLFLFLRALAVPAGT
;
A
#
# COMPACT_ATOMS: atom_id res chain seq x y z
N MET A 1 31.88 13.04 3.12
CA MET A 1 30.62 13.56 3.68
C MET A 1 29.85 12.38 4.26
N SER A 2 28.82 12.60 5.08
CA SER A 2 27.98 11.48 5.56
C SER A 2 26.61 11.54 4.91
N THR A 3 26.14 10.42 4.36
CA THR A 3 24.80 10.30 3.76
C THR A 3 23.93 9.43 4.64
N ARG A 4 22.79 9.97 5.08
CA ARG A 4 21.79 9.21 5.83
C ARG A 4 20.85 8.53 4.84
N VAL A 5 20.69 7.22 4.97
CA VAL A 5 19.76 6.42 4.16
C VAL A 5 18.75 5.71 5.04
N ALA A 6 17.52 5.54 4.55
CA ALA A 6 16.43 4.93 5.27
C ALA A 6 15.62 3.97 4.40
N CYS A 7 15.12 2.90 5.01
CA CYS A 7 14.18 1.97 4.41
C CYS A 7 12.78 2.20 4.96
N ASP A 8 11.85 2.64 4.11
CA ASP A 8 10.47 2.94 4.53
C ASP A 8 9.66 1.69 4.89
N THR A 9 10.12 0.49 4.48
CA THR A 9 9.41 -0.78 4.76
C THR A 9 9.72 -1.32 6.17
N CYS A 10 11.00 -1.49 6.49
CA CYS A 10 11.43 -2.06 7.78
C CYS A 10 11.90 -1.02 8.80
N LEU A 11 11.94 0.26 8.41
CA LEU A 11 12.40 1.38 9.23
C LEU A 11 13.88 1.26 9.65
N ARG A 12 14.68 0.59 8.82
CA ARG A 12 16.14 0.57 8.98
C ARG A 12 16.72 1.94 8.60
N ILE A 13 17.69 2.41 9.38
CA ILE A 13 18.38 3.68 9.16
C ILE A 13 19.88 3.42 9.24
N GLU A 14 20.61 3.93 8.26
CA GLU A 14 22.06 3.84 8.18
C GLU A 14 22.65 5.22 7.85
N THR A 15 23.85 5.46 8.34
CA THR A 15 24.66 6.63 8.00
C THR A 15 25.95 6.15 7.35
N TRP A 16 26.14 6.54 6.10
CA TRP A 16 27.25 6.11 5.26
C TRP A 16 28.31 7.19 5.21
N THR A 17 29.55 6.85 5.55
CA THR A 17 30.71 7.76 5.52
C THR A 17 31.84 7.08 4.74
N GLY A 18 31.99 7.45 3.47
CA GLY A 18 32.85 6.73 2.53
C GLY A 18 32.48 5.24 2.47
N ALA A 19 33.45 4.35 2.67
CA ALA A 19 33.18 2.91 2.69
C ALA A 19 32.56 2.39 4.01
N THR A 20 32.40 3.25 5.01
CA THR A 20 31.93 2.84 6.34
C THR A 20 30.43 3.02 6.45
N VAL A 21 29.74 1.95 6.86
CA VAL A 21 28.31 1.97 7.14
C VAL A 21 28.10 1.89 8.64
N ASP A 22 27.51 2.93 9.23
CA ASP A 22 27.06 2.92 10.62
C ASP A 22 25.54 2.70 10.65
N VAL A 23 25.09 1.71 11.43
CA VAL A 23 23.69 1.31 11.49
C VAL A 23 23.06 1.96 12.72
N GLU A 24 22.39 3.09 12.52
CA GLU A 24 21.67 3.78 13.60
C GLU A 24 20.50 2.95 14.12
N GLN A 25 19.80 2.27 13.21
CA GLN A 25 18.64 1.45 13.52
C GLN A 25 18.59 0.24 12.61
N GLU A 26 18.67 -0.96 13.17
CA GLU A 26 18.73 -2.24 12.42
C GLU A 26 17.49 -2.50 11.53
N GLY A 27 16.36 -1.88 11.85
CA GLY A 27 15.06 -2.16 11.23
C GLY A 27 14.37 -3.40 11.81
N GLY A 28 13.08 -3.54 11.54
CA GLY A 28 12.25 -4.65 12.00
C GLY A 28 12.06 -5.77 10.97
N SER A 29 11.39 -6.84 11.37
CA SER A 29 11.03 -7.97 10.49
C SER A 29 9.79 -7.70 9.61
N ARG A 30 9.46 -6.42 9.36
CA ARG A 30 8.27 -6.04 8.59
C ARG A 30 8.48 -6.44 7.12
N LYS A 31 7.45 -7.08 6.56
CA LYS A 31 7.35 -7.37 5.14
C LYS A 31 6.43 -6.33 4.48
N PRO A 32 6.66 -5.99 3.21
CA PRO A 32 5.75 -5.10 2.49
C PRO A 32 4.33 -5.72 2.46
N ALA A 33 3.32 -4.86 2.56
CA ALA A 33 1.91 -5.28 2.57
C ALA A 33 1.42 -5.78 1.20
N ILE A 34 2.18 -5.47 0.14
CA ILE A 34 1.93 -5.85 -1.25
C ILE A 34 3.14 -6.60 -1.80
N HIS A 35 3.08 -6.98 -3.09
CA HIS A 35 4.18 -7.67 -3.74
C HIS A 35 5.50 -6.87 -3.62
N PRO A 36 6.65 -7.49 -3.26
CA PRO A 36 7.89 -6.77 -2.97
C PRO A 36 8.37 -5.83 -4.08
N HIS A 37 8.19 -6.21 -5.35
CA HIS A 37 8.55 -5.36 -6.49
C HIS A 37 7.63 -4.15 -6.64
N LEU A 38 6.32 -4.32 -6.39
CA LEU A 38 5.38 -3.21 -6.42
C LEU A 38 5.60 -2.26 -5.23
N ALA A 39 5.91 -2.81 -4.05
CA ALA A 39 6.29 -2.02 -2.88
C ALA A 39 7.58 -1.22 -3.12
N ALA A 40 8.61 -1.85 -3.70
CA ALA A 40 9.85 -1.17 -4.06
C ALA A 40 9.60 -0.04 -5.06
N TRP A 41 8.75 -0.27 -6.07
CA TRP A 41 8.35 0.76 -7.01
C TRP A 41 7.62 1.94 -6.32
N ASP A 42 6.67 1.67 -5.43
CA ASP A 42 5.97 2.72 -4.69
C ASP A 42 6.97 3.57 -3.86
N THR A 43 7.91 2.92 -3.17
CA THR A 43 8.99 3.59 -2.43
C THR A 43 9.85 4.46 -3.35
N LEU A 44 10.31 3.92 -4.47
CA LEU A 44 11.15 4.65 -5.43
C LEU A 44 10.40 5.85 -6.03
N ARG A 45 9.16 5.66 -6.48
CA ARG A 45 8.34 6.72 -7.06
C ARG A 45 8.14 7.87 -6.08
N THR A 46 7.76 7.58 -4.83
CA THR A 46 7.63 8.61 -3.78
C THR A 46 8.96 9.25 -3.44
N GLY A 47 10.05 8.48 -3.42
CA GLY A 47 11.41 9.02 -3.26
C GLY A 47 11.77 10.02 -4.37
N LEU A 48 11.53 9.65 -5.64
CA LEU A 48 11.79 10.51 -6.80
C LEU A 48 11.02 11.84 -6.71
N GLU A 49 9.74 11.80 -6.34
CA GLU A 49 8.90 12.98 -6.10
C GLU A 49 9.44 13.88 -4.99
N GLN A 50 10.14 13.30 -4.01
CA GLN A 50 10.77 14.02 -2.88
C GLN A 50 12.22 14.42 -3.16
N GLY A 51 12.76 14.15 -4.35
CA GLY A 51 14.17 14.38 -4.67
C GLY A 51 15.13 13.39 -4.01
N ARG A 52 14.61 12.33 -3.38
CA ARG A 52 15.40 11.25 -2.77
C ARG A 52 15.78 10.22 -3.82
N ARG A 53 16.88 9.51 -3.61
CA ARG A 53 17.38 8.48 -4.51
C ARG A 53 17.79 7.22 -3.77
N ALA A 54 17.63 6.08 -4.46
CA ALA A 54 18.13 4.82 -3.94
C ALA A 54 19.66 4.83 -3.94
N ARG A 55 20.26 4.52 -2.79
CA ARG A 55 21.71 4.36 -2.65
C ARG A 55 22.13 2.90 -2.47
N GLY A 56 21.16 2.03 -2.20
CA GLY A 56 21.41 0.60 -2.08
C GLY A 56 20.15 -0.20 -1.76
N THR A 57 20.37 -1.45 -1.36
CA THR A 57 19.32 -2.40 -1.01
C THR A 57 19.36 -2.69 0.48
N CYS A 58 18.24 -2.50 1.16
CA CYS A 58 18.05 -2.89 2.54
C CYS A 58 18.09 -4.42 2.69
N VAL A 59 18.42 -4.91 3.88
CA VAL A 59 18.35 -6.34 4.24
C VAL A 59 16.96 -6.97 4.03
N CYS A 60 15.89 -6.17 4.03
CA CYS A 60 14.54 -6.66 3.72
C CYS A 60 14.23 -6.75 2.21
N GLY A 61 15.23 -6.48 1.35
CA GLY A 61 15.10 -6.51 -0.11
C GLY A 61 14.34 -5.31 -0.68
N GLN A 62 14.32 -4.18 0.03
CA GLN A 62 13.66 -2.94 -0.41
C GLN A 62 14.69 -1.81 -0.57
N PRO A 63 14.38 -0.77 -1.36
CA PRO A 63 15.30 0.35 -1.58
C PRO A 63 15.66 1.08 -0.27
N LEU A 64 16.95 1.42 -0.13
CA LEU A 64 17.43 2.40 0.85
C LEU A 64 17.50 3.75 0.16
N LEU A 65 16.66 4.68 0.59
CA LEU A 65 16.59 6.04 0.04
C LEU A 65 17.37 7.01 0.91
N ASP A 66 18.11 7.92 0.30
CA ASP A 66 18.75 9.04 1.01
C ASP A 66 17.71 10.05 1.56
N ASP A 67 18.21 11.08 2.24
CA ASP A 67 17.44 12.22 2.73
C ASP A 67 17.27 13.36 1.70
N GLY A 68 17.66 13.12 0.43
CA GLY A 68 17.61 14.10 -0.64
C GLY A 68 18.83 15.02 -0.74
N ALA A 69 19.85 14.86 0.12
CA ALA A 69 21.13 15.53 -0.07
C ALA A 69 21.90 14.89 -1.22
N ALA A 70 22.25 15.69 -2.23
CA ALA A 70 23.09 15.24 -3.33
C ALA A 70 24.53 14.99 -2.83
N ASP A 71 24.85 13.73 -2.53
CA ASP A 71 26.21 13.29 -2.20
C ASP A 71 26.89 12.69 -3.44
N ALA A 72 28.00 13.30 -3.85
CA ALA A 72 28.83 12.81 -4.95
C ALA A 72 29.62 11.55 -4.57
N GLU A 73 29.84 11.32 -3.27
CA GLU A 73 30.60 10.18 -2.75
C GLU A 73 29.84 8.86 -2.87
N HIS A 74 28.50 8.92 -2.80
CA HIS A 74 27.62 7.76 -2.87
C HIS A 74 26.62 7.94 -4.01
N PRO A 75 26.96 7.70 -5.29
CA PRO A 75 26.04 7.95 -6.41
C PRO A 75 24.75 7.12 -6.33
N PRO A 76 23.65 7.57 -6.96
CA PRO A 76 22.42 6.80 -7.03
C PRO A 76 22.68 5.43 -7.66
N VAL A 77 22.06 4.38 -7.10
CA VAL A 77 22.16 3.03 -7.63
C VAL A 77 20.89 2.73 -8.43
N PRO A 78 21.01 2.32 -9.70
CA PRO A 78 19.87 1.88 -10.49
C PRO A 78 19.16 0.70 -9.82
N TRP A 79 17.83 0.72 -9.83
CA TRP A 79 17.00 -0.33 -9.28
C TRP A 79 16.22 -1.07 -10.37
N ASP A 80 16.49 -2.36 -10.52
CA ASP A 80 15.83 -3.19 -11.52
C ASP A 80 14.59 -3.90 -10.97
N ILE A 81 13.51 -3.83 -11.75
CA ILE A 81 12.24 -4.51 -11.51
C ILE A 81 12.04 -5.49 -12.67
N LEU A 82 12.21 -6.78 -12.37
CA LEU A 82 11.99 -7.86 -13.32
C LEU A 82 10.53 -8.31 -13.27
N LEU A 83 9.83 -8.22 -14.39
CA LEU A 83 8.50 -8.80 -14.57
C LEU A 83 8.58 -10.31 -14.82
N PRO A 84 7.50 -11.07 -14.54
CA PRO A 84 7.43 -12.50 -14.79
C PRO A 84 7.58 -12.91 -16.27
N ASP A 85 7.31 -11.98 -17.20
CA ASP A 85 7.49 -12.19 -18.63
C ASP A 85 8.96 -12.01 -19.09
N GLY A 86 9.88 -11.68 -18.17
CA GLY A 86 11.29 -11.44 -18.44
C GLY A 86 11.62 -9.99 -18.76
N THR A 87 10.62 -9.09 -18.81
CA THR A 87 10.84 -7.67 -19.05
C THR A 87 11.46 -7.00 -17.83
N THR A 88 12.54 -6.26 -18.01
CA THR A 88 13.17 -5.48 -16.93
C THR A 88 12.86 -4.00 -17.08
N TYR A 89 12.48 -3.37 -15.97
CA TYR A 89 12.39 -1.92 -15.83
C TYR A 89 13.46 -1.44 -14.86
N THR A 90 14.22 -0.43 -15.22
CA THR A 90 15.26 0.15 -14.37
C THR A 90 14.81 1.50 -13.88
N VAL A 91 15.06 1.81 -12.62
CA VAL A 91 14.74 3.10 -11.99
C VAL A 91 16.01 3.70 -11.43
N ASP A 92 16.45 4.81 -12.00
CA ASP A 92 17.57 5.61 -11.51
C ASP A 92 17.07 7.00 -11.05
N ASP A 93 17.14 8.00 -11.94
CA ASP A 93 16.46 9.28 -11.83
C ASP A 93 15.06 9.25 -12.45
N ARG A 94 14.85 8.39 -13.45
CA ARG A 94 13.57 8.19 -14.10
C ARG A 94 13.36 6.70 -14.38
N PRO A 95 12.10 6.25 -14.48
CA PRO A 95 11.85 4.87 -14.88
C PRO A 95 12.13 4.69 -16.38
N HIS A 96 12.86 3.63 -16.70
CA HIS A 96 13.21 3.21 -18.05
C HIS A 96 12.76 1.76 -18.26
N GLY A 97 12.23 1.47 -19.45
CA GLY A 97 11.93 0.12 -19.90
C GLY A 97 12.77 -0.26 -21.11
N PRO A 98 12.47 -1.40 -21.75
CA PRO A 98 13.19 -1.89 -22.94
C PRO A 98 13.17 -0.92 -24.11
N ASP A 99 12.06 -0.19 -24.27
CA ASP A 99 11.83 0.76 -25.37
C ASP A 99 12.28 2.19 -25.03
N GLY A 100 12.94 2.40 -23.88
CA GLY A 100 13.41 3.70 -23.42
C GLY A 100 12.63 4.24 -22.21
N PRO A 101 12.63 5.58 -21.99
CA PRO A 101 11.95 6.20 -20.86
C PRO A 101 10.45 5.88 -20.83
N ILE A 102 9.92 5.60 -19.64
CA ILE A 102 8.50 5.34 -19.43
C ILE A 102 7.92 6.37 -18.46
N GLU A 103 6.66 6.74 -18.63
CA GLU A 103 5.98 7.59 -17.64
C GLU A 103 5.74 6.82 -16.34
N PRO A 104 5.98 7.40 -15.14
CA PRO A 104 5.77 6.71 -13.87
C PRO A 104 4.38 6.09 -13.72
N ALA A 105 3.33 6.80 -14.16
CA ALA A 105 1.96 6.28 -14.12
C ALA A 105 1.77 5.05 -15.02
N ALA A 106 2.45 5.01 -16.18
CA ALA A 106 2.40 3.87 -17.09
C ALA A 106 3.12 2.65 -16.51
N LEU A 107 4.26 2.85 -15.84
CA LEU A 107 4.95 1.77 -15.14
C LEU A 107 4.10 1.24 -13.98
N THR A 108 3.50 2.11 -13.17
CA THR A 108 2.54 1.71 -12.13
C THR A 108 1.43 0.82 -12.68
N ALA A 109 0.79 1.23 -13.79
CA ALA A 109 -0.29 0.45 -14.40
C ALA A 109 0.19 -0.93 -14.88
N ARG A 110 1.40 -1.03 -15.46
CA ARG A 110 1.98 -2.32 -15.87
C ARG A 110 2.26 -3.23 -14.66
N LEU A 111 2.86 -2.67 -13.60
CA LEU A 111 3.17 -3.42 -12.38
C LEU A 111 1.90 -3.89 -11.66
N GLU A 112 0.85 -3.06 -11.63
CA GLU A 112 -0.44 -3.42 -11.03
C GLU A 112 -1.22 -4.45 -11.85
N ALA A 113 -1.04 -4.48 -13.17
CA ALA A 113 -1.62 -5.52 -14.01
C ALA A 113 -1.03 -6.91 -13.68
N VAL A 114 0.26 -6.97 -13.33
CA VAL A 114 0.97 -8.20 -12.97
C VAL A 114 0.76 -8.55 -11.49
N TRP A 115 0.92 -7.56 -10.62
CA TRP A 115 0.82 -7.69 -9.17
C TRP A 115 -0.29 -6.76 -8.67
N PRO A 116 -1.56 -7.15 -8.80
CA PRO A 116 -2.65 -6.28 -8.40
C PRO A 116 -2.52 -5.94 -6.91
N ARG A 117 -2.71 -4.67 -6.56
CA ARG A 117 -2.71 -4.14 -5.18
C ARG A 117 -3.73 -4.81 -4.25
N ARG A 118 -4.52 -5.78 -4.77
CA ARG A 118 -5.66 -6.43 -4.13
C ARG A 118 -5.46 -6.42 -2.62
N GLN A 119 -6.30 -5.62 -1.97
CA GLN A 119 -6.73 -5.86 -0.61
C GLN A 119 -7.20 -7.31 -0.60
N ARG A 120 -6.32 -8.25 -0.26
CA ARG A 120 -6.77 -9.43 0.45
C ARG A 120 -7.25 -8.86 1.77
N GLU A 121 -8.51 -8.41 1.81
CA GLU A 121 -9.18 -8.36 3.09
C GLU A 121 -8.90 -9.73 3.71
N PRO A 122 -8.28 -9.79 4.89
CA PRO A 122 -8.04 -11.05 5.54
C PRO A 122 -9.39 -11.76 5.52
N ILE A 123 -9.42 -13.01 5.04
CA ILE A 123 -10.65 -13.81 5.02
C ILE A 123 -11.33 -13.74 6.42
N GLY A 124 -10.53 -13.62 7.49
CA GLY A 124 -10.98 -13.35 8.85
C GLY A 124 -11.74 -12.02 9.08
N ILE A 125 -11.41 -10.90 8.40
CA ILE A 125 -12.16 -9.63 8.50
C ILE A 125 -13.51 -9.75 7.81
N VAL A 126 -13.56 -10.36 6.63
CA VAL A 126 -14.82 -10.60 5.91
C VAL A 126 -15.72 -11.54 6.71
N LEU A 127 -15.15 -12.63 7.27
CA LEU A 127 -15.87 -13.53 8.15
C LEU A 127 -16.33 -12.84 9.44
N PHE A 128 -15.48 -12.02 10.06
CA PHE A 128 -15.85 -11.24 11.23
C PHE A 128 -17.03 -10.32 10.92
N GLN A 129 -16.96 -9.51 9.87
CA GLN A 129 -18.06 -8.64 9.45
C GLN A 129 -19.33 -9.43 9.14
N ALA A 130 -19.23 -10.55 8.43
CA ALA A 130 -20.39 -11.39 8.11
C ALA A 130 -21.03 -12.00 9.37
N VAL A 131 -20.24 -12.42 10.36
CA VAL A 131 -20.71 -13.12 11.57
C VAL A 131 -21.17 -12.15 12.67
N THR A 132 -20.51 -11.00 12.86
CA THR A 132 -20.88 -10.06 13.93
C THR A 132 -21.77 -8.91 13.46
N LEU A 133 -21.47 -8.29 12.32
CA LEU A 133 -22.25 -7.14 11.83
C LEU A 133 -23.50 -7.59 11.06
N GLY A 134 -23.42 -8.70 10.32
CA GLY A 134 -24.55 -9.24 9.57
C GLY A 134 -25.81 -9.46 10.42
N PRO A 135 -25.74 -10.22 11.53
CA PRO A 135 -26.90 -10.45 12.40
C PRO A 135 -27.44 -9.18 13.07
N VAL A 136 -26.56 -8.24 13.42
CA VAL A 136 -26.97 -6.97 14.04
C VAL A 136 -27.78 -6.12 13.05
N VAL A 137 -27.30 -5.98 11.82
CA VAL A 137 -28.02 -5.25 10.76
C VAL A 137 -29.35 -5.93 10.45
N LEU A 138 -29.37 -7.26 10.37
CA LEU A 138 -30.60 -8.03 10.14
C LEU A 138 -31.61 -7.85 11.28
N ALA A 139 -31.15 -7.86 12.54
CA ALA A 139 -32.00 -7.64 13.70
C ALA A 139 -32.61 -6.24 13.71
N ILE A 140 -31.81 -5.21 13.39
CA ILE A 140 -32.30 -3.83 13.26
C ILE A 140 -33.38 -3.76 12.18
N PHE A 141 -33.14 -4.33 11.01
CA PHE A 141 -34.11 -4.34 9.91
C PHE A 141 -35.41 -5.05 10.31
N THR A 142 -35.31 -6.18 11.01
CA THR A 142 -36.46 -6.98 11.46
C THR A 142 -37.28 -6.21 12.49
N LEU A 143 -36.63 -5.58 13.47
CA LEU A 143 -37.29 -4.72 14.46
C LEU A 143 -38.01 -3.55 13.79
N TRP A 144 -37.38 -2.92 12.81
CA TRP A 144 -37.97 -1.83 12.05
C TRP A 144 -39.21 -2.28 11.27
N LEU A 145 -39.15 -3.45 10.62
CA LEU A 145 -40.28 -4.04 9.90
C LEU A 145 -41.45 -4.35 10.84
N MET A 146 -41.17 -4.91 12.02
CA MET A 146 -42.18 -5.21 13.03
C MET A 146 -42.85 -3.93 13.55
N ALA A 147 -42.07 -2.88 13.81
CA ALA A 147 -42.59 -1.59 14.25
C ALA A 147 -43.47 -0.94 13.18
N ALA A 148 -43.02 -0.92 11.92
CA ALA A 148 -43.79 -0.38 10.80
C ALA A 148 -45.10 -1.15 10.58
N THR A 149 -45.05 -2.47 10.67
CA THR A 149 -46.25 -3.33 10.55
C THR A 149 -47.24 -3.08 11.69
N SER A 150 -46.74 -2.98 12.93
CA SER A 150 -47.57 -2.70 14.11
C SER A 150 -48.25 -1.34 14.01
N LEU A 151 -47.51 -0.31 13.58
CA LEU A 151 -48.04 1.03 13.34
C LEU A 151 -49.11 1.01 12.25
N PHE A 152 -48.86 0.32 11.14
CA PHE A 152 -49.83 0.18 10.06
C PHE A 152 -51.13 -0.49 10.52
N LEU A 153 -51.05 -1.58 11.28
CA LEU A 153 -52.22 -2.28 11.83
C LEU A 153 -52.98 -1.40 12.81
N PHE A 154 -52.28 -0.66 13.67
CA PHE A 154 -52.88 0.27 14.62
C PHE A 154 -53.63 1.41 13.92
N LEU A 155 -53.00 2.04 12.92
CA LEU A 155 -53.63 3.09 12.11
C LEU A 155 -54.84 2.55 11.34
N ARG A 156 -54.75 1.33 10.81
CA ARG A 156 -55.89 0.65 10.17
C ARG A 156 -57.04 0.43 11.13
N ALA A 157 -56.79 -0.01 12.36
CA ALA A 157 -57.82 -0.23 13.37
C ALA A 157 -58.53 1.07 13.77
N LEU A 158 -57.78 2.18 13.92
CA LEU A 158 -58.35 3.50 14.20
C LEU A 158 -59.16 4.07 13.03
N ALA A 159 -58.79 3.71 11.80
CA ALA A 159 -59.48 4.16 10.59
C ALA A 159 -60.73 3.34 10.25
N VAL A 160 -61.03 2.27 10.99
CA VAL A 160 -62.32 1.58 10.87
C VAL A 160 -63.39 2.50 11.46
N PRO A 161 -64.30 3.08 10.65
CA PRO A 161 -65.37 3.89 11.20
C PRO A 161 -66.19 3.03 12.15
N ALA A 162 -66.53 3.57 13.32
CA ALA A 162 -67.53 3.00 14.21
C ALA A 162 -68.88 3.02 13.48
N GLY A 163 -69.10 2.03 12.62
CA GLY A 163 -70.34 1.83 11.90
C GLY A 163 -71.39 1.28 12.85
N THR A 164 -72.30 2.18 13.24
CA THR A 164 -73.75 1.99 13.46
C THR A 164 -74.22 0.80 14.29
#